data_AF-A7MG23-F1
#
_entry.id   AF-A7MG23-F1
#
_cell.length_a   1.000
_cell.length_b   1.000
_cell.length_c   1.000
_cell.angle_alpha   90.00
_cell.angle_beta   90.00
_cell.angle_gamma   90.00
#
_symmetry.space_group_name_H-M   'P 1'
#
loop_
_entity.id
_entity.type
_entity.pdbx_description
1 polymer ?
#
loop_
_entity_poly.entity_id
_entity_poly.type
_entity_poly.pdbx_seq_one_letter_code
_entity_poly.pdbx_strand_id
1 'polypeptide(L)'
;MIQNRCVENAFGNPKYPVDIPAVAAAAAKYQVALEINNSSFTHSRKGSGPNCKAIAAAVRDAGGWVALGSDSHTAFTLGDFHECRKVLDEVDFPEDRILNVSPRRLLDFLETRGMTPIAEFAAL
;
A
#
# COMPACT_ATOMS: atom_id res chain seq x y z
N MET A 1 13.84 -4.13 -8.90
CA MET A 1 12.80 -3.10 -9.16
C MET A 1 12.40 -2.33 -7.89
N ILE A 2 12.22 -2.98 -6.74
CA ILE A 2 11.73 -2.33 -5.50
C ILE A 2 12.57 -1.13 -5.02
N GLN A 3 13.91 -1.18 -5.09
CA GLN A 3 14.80 -0.21 -4.42
C GLN A 3 14.54 1.29 -4.74
N ASN A 4 14.12 1.64 -5.96
CA ASN A 4 14.04 3.03 -6.41
C ASN A 4 12.60 3.61 -6.43
N ARG A 5 11.62 2.92 -5.83
CA ARG A 5 10.22 3.40 -5.79
C ARG A 5 9.74 3.68 -4.37
N CYS A 6 8.81 4.62 -4.23
CA CYS A 6 8.14 4.90 -2.94
C CYS A 6 6.98 3.94 -2.66
N VAL A 7 6.19 3.60 -3.70
CA VAL A 7 5.05 2.68 -3.63
C VAL A 7 5.08 1.75 -4.84
N GLU A 8 4.76 0.47 -4.64
CA GLU A 8 4.59 -0.51 -5.71
C GLU A 8 3.18 -1.13 -5.69
N ASN A 9 2.57 -1.29 -6.87
CA ASN A 9 1.24 -1.88 -7.08
C ASN A 9 1.40 -3.27 -7.74
N ALA A 10 0.30 -4.03 -7.74
CA ALA A 10 0.01 -5.17 -8.59
C ALA A 10 0.51 -6.53 -8.13
N PHE A 11 1.16 -6.62 -6.97
CA PHE A 11 1.56 -7.91 -6.39
C PHE A 11 0.37 -8.81 -6.02
N GLY A 12 -0.81 -8.24 -5.79
CA GLY A 12 -2.04 -9.02 -5.57
C GLY A 12 -2.58 -9.71 -6.85
N ASN A 13 -2.14 -9.28 -8.03
CA ASN A 13 -2.70 -9.74 -9.30
C ASN A 13 -2.27 -11.19 -9.60
N PRO A 14 -3.19 -12.17 -9.66
CA PRO A 14 -2.84 -13.56 -9.90
C PRO A 14 -2.21 -13.81 -11.28
N LYS A 15 -2.34 -12.87 -12.24
CA LYS A 15 -1.64 -12.95 -13.54
C LYS A 15 -0.12 -12.82 -13.42
N TYR A 16 0.37 -12.26 -12.32
CA TYR A 16 1.79 -12.04 -12.05
C TYR A 16 2.14 -12.69 -10.71
N PRO A 17 2.27 -14.03 -10.65
CA PRO A 17 2.61 -14.71 -9.41
C PRO A 17 3.98 -14.24 -8.90
N VAL A 18 4.06 -13.97 -7.61
CA VAL A 18 5.28 -13.52 -6.92
C VAL A 18 5.48 -14.30 -5.63
N ASP A 19 6.72 -14.35 -5.18
CA ASP A 19 7.06 -14.77 -3.82
C ASP A 19 6.70 -13.62 -2.85
N ILE A 20 5.50 -13.72 -2.27
CA ILE A 20 4.94 -12.68 -1.38
C ILE A 20 5.87 -12.42 -0.17
N PRO A 21 6.35 -13.44 0.57
CA PRO A 21 7.32 -13.22 1.65
C PRO A 21 8.59 -12.49 1.20
N ALA A 22 9.19 -12.89 0.09
CA ALA A 22 10.41 -12.25 -0.41
C ALA A 22 10.17 -10.80 -0.83
N VAL A 23 9.03 -10.53 -1.47
CA VAL A 23 8.62 -9.16 -1.85
C VAL A 23 8.38 -8.30 -0.62
N ALA A 24 7.65 -8.79 0.38
CA ALA A 24 7.37 -8.05 1.62
C ALA A 24 8.67 -7.74 2.39
N ALA A 25 9.58 -8.71 2.51
CA ALA A 25 10.88 -8.52 3.15
C ALA A 25 11.74 -7.48 2.41
N ALA A 26 11.76 -7.53 1.08
CA ALA A 26 12.47 -6.54 0.27
C ALA A 26 11.85 -5.14 0.39
N ALA A 27 10.52 -5.05 0.39
CA ALA A 27 9.80 -3.79 0.54
C ALA A 27 10.10 -3.14 1.91
N ALA A 28 10.05 -3.93 2.99
CA ALA A 28 10.43 -3.46 4.33
C ALA A 28 11.91 -2.99 4.37
N LYS A 29 12.83 -3.79 3.82
CA LYS A 29 14.27 -3.47 3.78
C LYS A 29 14.57 -2.15 3.06
N TYR A 30 13.91 -1.90 1.94
CA TYR A 30 14.16 -0.71 1.11
C TYR A 30 13.16 0.43 1.36
N GLN A 31 12.39 0.34 2.45
CA GLN A 31 11.39 1.34 2.84
C GLN A 31 10.43 1.68 1.71
N VAL A 32 9.92 0.67 1.00
CA VAL A 32 8.93 0.79 -0.07
C VAL A 32 7.60 0.32 0.46
N ALA A 33 6.54 1.10 0.24
CA ALA A 33 5.19 0.68 0.61
C ALA A 33 4.60 -0.23 -0.48
N LEU A 34 3.86 -1.26 -0.05
CA LEU A 34 3.07 -2.09 -0.97
C LEU A 34 1.62 -1.59 -1.00
N GLU A 35 1.07 -1.45 -2.19
CA GLU A 35 -0.31 -0.99 -2.36
C GLU A 35 -1.33 -2.09 -2.02
N ILE A 36 -2.32 -1.75 -1.19
CA ILE A 36 -3.59 -2.46 -1.10
C ILE A 36 -4.62 -1.65 -1.92
N ASN A 37 -5.01 -2.20 -3.06
CA ASN A 37 -5.77 -1.50 -4.08
C ASN A 37 -7.27 -1.86 -4.00
N ASN A 38 -8.12 -0.86 -3.75
CA ASN A 38 -9.55 -1.05 -3.49
C ASN A 38 -10.27 -1.68 -4.70
N SER A 39 -9.89 -1.27 -5.91
CA SER A 39 -10.51 -1.77 -7.14
C SER A 39 -10.29 -3.28 -7.34
N SER A 40 -9.24 -3.85 -6.73
CA SER A 40 -8.89 -5.29 -6.86
C SER A 40 -9.93 -6.22 -6.22
N PHE A 41 -10.79 -5.66 -5.36
CA PHE A 41 -11.87 -6.39 -4.68
C PHE A 41 -13.22 -6.21 -5.37
N THR A 42 -13.39 -5.14 -6.14
CA THR A 42 -14.70 -4.75 -6.68
C THR A 42 -14.84 -5.06 -8.17
N HIS A 43 -13.84 -4.72 -9.00
CA HIS A 43 -13.99 -4.77 -10.46
C HIS A 43 -12.72 -5.21 -11.19
N SER A 44 -11.54 -4.88 -10.65
CA SER A 44 -10.26 -5.15 -11.29
C SER A 44 -9.68 -6.49 -10.82
N ARG A 45 -8.97 -7.20 -11.73
CA ARG A 45 -8.10 -8.34 -11.41
C ARG A 45 -8.78 -9.42 -10.52
N LYS A 46 -9.90 -10.00 -11.01
CA LYS A 46 -10.61 -11.10 -10.32
C LYS A 46 -9.64 -12.15 -9.76
N GLY A 47 -9.84 -12.51 -8.50
CA GLY A 47 -8.99 -13.46 -7.78
C GLY A 47 -7.83 -12.83 -6.99
N SER A 48 -7.69 -11.50 -6.99
CA SER A 48 -6.64 -10.82 -6.21
C SER A 48 -6.88 -10.83 -4.70
N GLY A 49 -8.13 -11.01 -4.24
CA GLY A 49 -8.51 -10.93 -2.83
C GLY A 49 -7.61 -11.76 -1.89
N PRO A 50 -7.46 -13.08 -2.11
CA PRO A 50 -6.59 -13.92 -1.29
C PRO A 50 -5.12 -13.45 -1.27
N ASN A 51 -4.60 -13.01 -2.42
CA ASN A 51 -3.22 -12.52 -2.52
C ASN A 51 -3.05 -11.17 -1.81
N CYS A 52 -4.00 -10.25 -1.92
CA CYS A 52 -3.96 -8.98 -1.21
C CYS A 52 -3.97 -9.19 0.30
N LYS A 53 -4.76 -10.15 0.80
CA LYS A 53 -4.74 -10.53 2.23
C LYS A 53 -3.39 -11.13 2.63
N ALA A 54 -2.83 -12.03 1.81
CA ALA A 54 -1.52 -12.61 2.05
C ALA A 54 -0.39 -11.56 2.03
N ILE A 55 -0.47 -10.57 1.14
CA ILE A 55 0.47 -9.43 1.09
C ILE A 55 0.33 -8.57 2.35
N ALA A 56 -0.88 -8.22 2.76
CA ALA A 56 -1.09 -7.43 3.98
C ALA A 56 -0.50 -8.14 5.20
N ALA A 57 -0.76 -9.45 5.37
CA ALA A 57 -0.16 -10.25 6.44
C ALA A 57 1.37 -10.31 6.36
N ALA A 58 1.93 -10.53 5.17
CA ALA A 58 3.38 -10.58 4.99
C ALA A 58 4.07 -9.24 5.27
N VAL A 59 3.44 -8.12 4.88
CA VAL A 59 3.95 -6.77 5.17
C VAL A 59 3.86 -6.46 6.66
N ARG A 60 2.79 -6.87 7.34
CA ARG A 60 2.67 -6.78 8.80
C ARG A 60 3.83 -7.51 9.48
N ASP A 61 4.05 -8.77 9.10
CA ASP A 61 5.08 -9.61 9.72
C ASP A 61 6.50 -9.12 9.42
N ALA A 62 6.72 -8.58 8.23
CA ALA A 62 7.98 -7.96 7.84
C ALA A 62 8.18 -6.55 8.44
N GLY A 63 7.16 -5.98 9.08
CA GLY A 63 7.18 -4.60 9.57
C GLY A 63 7.36 -3.58 8.45
N GLY A 64 6.76 -3.79 7.28
CA GLY A 64 6.81 -2.85 6.15
C GLY A 64 5.74 -1.75 6.23
N TRP A 65 5.53 -1.04 5.12
CA TRP A 65 4.49 -0.02 4.96
C TRP A 65 3.43 -0.46 3.95
N VAL A 66 2.18 -0.05 4.15
CA VAL A 66 1.13 -0.14 3.12
C VAL A 66 0.65 1.23 2.68
N ALA A 67 0.31 1.32 1.39
CA ALA A 67 -0.38 2.46 0.81
C ALA A 67 -1.77 2.00 0.32
N LEU A 68 -2.79 2.84 0.49
CA LEU A 68 -4.13 2.59 -0.01
C LEU A 68 -4.33 3.37 -1.31
N GLY A 69 -4.81 2.69 -2.33
CA GLY A 69 -5.16 3.27 -3.63
C GLY A 69 -6.56 2.85 -4.04
N SER A 70 -7.40 3.81 -4.44
CA SER A 70 -8.75 3.51 -4.91
C SER A 70 -8.73 3.07 -6.38
N ASP A 71 -7.67 3.41 -7.11
CA ASP A 71 -7.52 3.20 -8.55
C ASP A 71 -8.69 3.82 -9.34
N SER A 72 -9.11 4.99 -8.87
CA SER A 72 -10.27 5.70 -9.39
C SER A 72 -10.00 6.25 -10.79
N HIS A 73 -10.85 5.85 -11.74
CA HIS A 73 -10.87 6.40 -13.10
C HIS A 73 -11.92 7.52 -13.25
N THR A 74 -12.72 7.77 -12.21
CA THR A 74 -13.64 8.91 -12.08
C THR A 74 -13.64 9.40 -10.63
N ALA A 75 -14.02 10.65 -10.39
CA ALA A 75 -13.97 11.24 -9.04
C ALA A 75 -14.96 10.59 -8.04
N PHE A 76 -15.97 9.86 -8.53
CA PHE A 76 -17.03 9.28 -7.69
C PHE A 76 -16.53 8.19 -6.73
N THR A 77 -15.37 7.59 -6.99
CA THR A 77 -14.77 6.57 -6.11
C THR A 77 -13.46 7.05 -5.48
N LEU A 78 -13.10 8.32 -5.66
CA LEU A 78 -11.84 8.86 -5.15
C LEU A 78 -11.80 8.77 -3.62
N GLY A 79 -10.77 8.12 -3.09
CA GLY A 79 -10.62 7.95 -1.64
C GLY A 79 -11.51 6.86 -1.03
N ASP A 80 -12.26 6.10 -1.84
CA ASP A 80 -12.96 4.92 -1.34
C ASP A 80 -11.95 3.78 -1.11
N PHE A 81 -11.76 3.44 0.17
CA PHE A 81 -10.87 2.39 0.65
C PHE A 81 -11.61 1.34 1.50
N HIS A 82 -12.93 1.23 1.37
CA HIS A 82 -13.74 0.35 2.21
C HIS A 82 -13.29 -1.12 2.19
N GLU A 83 -13.01 -1.67 1.01
CA GLU A 83 -12.57 -3.06 0.88
C GLU A 83 -11.12 -3.23 1.36
N CYS A 84 -10.25 -2.24 1.11
CA CYS A 84 -8.91 -2.26 1.68
C CYS A 84 -8.95 -2.33 3.21
N ARG A 85 -9.83 -1.55 3.86
CA ARG A 85 -9.90 -1.51 5.32
C ARG A 85 -10.32 -2.86 5.90
N LYS A 86 -11.34 -3.51 5.33
CA LYS A 86 -11.74 -4.86 5.75
C LYS A 86 -10.58 -5.85 5.72
N VAL A 87 -9.78 -5.85 4.66
CA VAL A 87 -8.65 -6.77 4.51
C VAL A 87 -7.56 -6.49 5.54
N LEU A 88 -7.29 -5.22 5.83
CA LEU A 88 -6.33 -4.83 6.87
C LEU A 88 -6.81 -5.22 8.27
N ASP A 89 -8.10 -5.00 8.55
CA ASP A 89 -8.71 -5.39 9.83
C ASP A 89 -8.69 -6.93 9.99
N GLU A 90 -8.95 -7.69 8.93
CA GLU A 90 -8.92 -9.17 8.93
C GLU A 90 -7.55 -9.78 9.23
N VAL A 91 -6.47 -9.02 9.09
CA VAL A 91 -5.10 -9.47 9.41
C VAL A 91 -4.50 -8.69 10.58
N ASP A 92 -5.30 -7.93 11.32
CA ASP A 92 -4.85 -7.09 12.42
C ASP A 92 -3.67 -6.19 12.01
N PHE A 93 -3.77 -5.58 10.83
CA PHE A 93 -2.68 -4.75 10.29
C PHE A 93 -2.51 -3.49 11.15
N PRO A 94 -1.28 -3.17 11.59
CA PRO A 94 -1.06 -2.08 12.52
C PRO A 94 -1.28 -0.72 11.83
N GLU A 95 -2.12 0.11 12.43
CA GLU A 95 -2.57 1.38 11.84
C GLU A 95 -1.42 2.39 11.68
N ASP A 96 -0.38 2.31 12.51
CA ASP A 96 0.83 3.13 12.41
C ASP A 96 1.71 2.79 11.20
N ARG A 97 1.45 1.67 10.50
CA ARG A 97 2.14 1.26 9.27
C ARG A 97 1.34 1.52 7.98
N ILE A 98 0.24 2.26 8.08
CA ILE A 98 -0.58 2.69 6.93
C ILE A 98 -0.22 4.14 6.56
N LEU A 99 0.23 4.40 5.33
CA LEU A 99 0.64 5.76 4.93
C LEU A 99 -0.52 6.76 4.85
N ASN A 100 -1.71 6.30 4.47
CA ASN A 100 -2.87 7.15 4.18
C ASN A 100 -3.57 7.72 5.42
N VAL A 101 -3.10 7.43 6.64
CA VAL A 101 -3.74 7.90 7.88
C VAL A 101 -3.71 9.42 8.00
N SER A 102 -2.63 10.07 7.55
CA SER A 102 -2.56 11.53 7.48
C SER A 102 -1.67 12.01 6.34
N PRO A 103 -1.91 13.22 5.80
CA PRO A 103 -1.00 13.83 4.84
C PRO A 103 0.43 13.91 5.37
N ARG A 104 0.60 14.35 6.64
CA ARG A 104 1.92 14.44 7.27
C ARG A 104 2.70 13.13 7.23
N ARG A 105 2.06 12.01 7.58
CA ARG A 105 2.73 10.70 7.58
C ARG A 105 3.26 10.32 6.20
N LEU A 106 2.48 10.55 5.14
CA LEU A 106 2.92 10.30 3.78
C LEU A 106 4.09 11.21 3.40
N LEU A 107 4.02 12.49 3.75
CA LEU A 107 5.08 13.47 3.43
C LEU A 107 6.38 13.14 4.17
N ASP A 108 6.32 12.83 5.46
CA ASP A 108 7.47 12.40 6.26
C ASP A 108 8.10 11.13 5.66
N PHE A 109 7.28 10.17 5.22
CA PHE A 109 7.77 8.97 4.52
C PHE A 109 8.50 9.33 3.22
N LEU A 110 7.97 10.23 2.39
CA LEU A 110 8.63 10.65 1.16
C LEU A 110 9.95 11.41 1.42
N GLU A 111 10.01 12.21 2.48
CA GLU A 111 11.22 12.89 2.93
C GLU A 111 12.31 11.89 3.36
N THR A 112 11.94 10.81 4.07
CA THR A 112 12.89 9.73 4.41
C THR A 112 13.44 9.02 3.17
N ARG A 113 12.76 9.14 2.03
CA ARG A 113 13.16 8.61 0.72
C ARG A 113 13.88 9.62 -0.16
N GLY A 114 14.22 10.79 0.39
CA GLY A 114 15.04 11.82 -0.27
C GLY A 114 14.25 12.90 -0.99
N MET A 115 12.93 12.99 -0.80
CA MET A 115 12.15 14.12 -1.29
C MET A 115 12.44 15.37 -0.45
N THR A 116 12.69 16.51 -1.09
CA THR A 116 12.79 17.80 -0.37
C THR A 116 11.41 18.17 0.22
N PRO A 117 11.35 18.70 1.46
CA PRO A 117 10.09 19.16 2.05
C PRO A 117 9.36 20.16 1.16
N ILE A 118 8.03 20.05 1.10
CA ILE A 118 7.16 20.92 0.29
C ILE A 118 6.54 21.97 1.21
N ALA A 119 6.97 23.23 1.08
CA ALA A 119 6.58 24.31 1.98
C ALA A 119 5.06 24.58 1.97
N GLU A 120 4.42 24.43 0.82
CA GLU A 120 2.98 24.59 0.62
C GLU A 120 2.15 23.56 1.40
N PHE A 121 2.76 22.44 1.80
CA PHE A 121 2.12 21.38 2.58
C PHE A 121 2.50 21.38 4.06
N ALA A 122 3.17 22.43 4.55
CA ALA A 122 3.59 22.52 5.96
C ALA A 122 2.42 22.54 6.96
N ALA A 123 1.23 22.96 6.52
CA ALA A 123 0.03 23.04 7.35
C ALA A 123 -0.86 21.78 7.30
N LEU A 124 -0.46 20.74 6.55
CA LEU A 124 -1.18 19.48 6.41
C LEU A 124 -0.68 18.37 7.36
#